data_AF-A0A7W8W4T8-F1
#
_entry.id   AF-A0A7W8W4T8-F1
#
_cell.length_a   1.000
_cell.length_b   1.000
_cell.length_c   1.000
_cell.angle_alpha   90.00
_cell.angle_beta   90.00
_cell.angle_gamma   90.00
#
_symmetry.space_group_name_H-M   'P 1'
#
loop_
_entity.id
_entity.type
_entity.pdbx_description
1 polymer ?
#
loop_
_entity_poly.entity_id
_entity_poly.type
_entity_poly.pdbx_seq_one_letter_code
_entity_poly.pdbx_strand_id
1 'polypeptide(L)'
;MNKEEEFRRQLLLAAAKTGEDGWILIVLDADDDCPARLGQKIFERARQYVPHRRLSVVLANREFEAWFIAAAPSLDGARGFSIAPSELLDAETPRNAKGWMREHMQSGTYSEILDQPAFTARMDLQQALDNSRSFRKLHREWQTHVSQRP
;
A
#
# COMPACT_ATOMS: atom_id res chain seq x y z
N MET A 1 9.17 -16.37 17.67
CA MET A 1 7.74 -16.12 17.37
C MET A 1 7.49 -16.56 15.94
N ASN A 2 6.58 -17.50 15.71
CA ASN A 2 6.35 -18.08 14.39
C ASN A 2 5.59 -17.07 13.49
N LYS A 3 6.15 -16.72 12.32
CA LYS A 3 5.52 -15.77 11.38
C LYS A 3 4.12 -16.23 10.95
N GLU A 4 3.90 -17.54 10.85
CA GLU A 4 2.61 -18.10 10.46
C GLU A 4 1.56 -17.97 11.58
N GLU A 5 1.94 -18.22 12.83
CA GLU A 5 1.05 -18.05 13.98
C GLU A 5 0.66 -16.58 14.16
N GLU A 6 1.60 -15.67 13.96
CA GLU A 6 1.32 -14.23 14.03
C GLU A 6 0.36 -13.80 12.92
N PHE A 7 0.60 -14.26 11.69
CA PHE A 7 -0.29 -13.99 10.55
C PHE A 7 -1.72 -14.48 10.81
N ARG A 8 -1.87 -15.74 11.27
CA ARG A 8 -3.17 -16.30 11.66
C ARG A 8 -3.82 -15.49 12.77
N ARG A 9 -3.07 -15.13 13.82
CA ARG A 9 -3.58 -14.36 14.96
C ARG A 9 -4.13 -13.00 14.53
N GLN A 10 -3.40 -12.28 13.67
CA GLN A 10 -3.84 -10.98 13.15
C GLN A 10 -5.13 -11.09 12.32
N LEU A 11 -5.25 -12.12 11.49
CA LEU A 11 -6.48 -12.35 10.71
C LEU A 11 -7.69 -12.64 11.59
N LEU A 12 -7.53 -13.48 12.61
CA LEU A 12 -8.62 -13.79 13.54
C LEU A 12 -9.03 -12.55 14.36
N LEU A 13 -8.07 -11.73 14.78
CA LEU A 13 -8.36 -10.47 15.46
C LEU A 13 -9.10 -9.48 14.53
N ALA A 14 -8.69 -9.36 13.27
CA ALA A 14 -9.38 -8.54 12.29
C ALA A 14 -10.82 -9.05 12.06
N ALA A 15 -11.00 -10.35 11.83
CA ALA A 15 -12.31 -10.98 11.66
C ALA A 15 -13.25 -10.77 12.86
N ALA A 16 -12.73 -10.77 14.08
CA ALA A 16 -13.52 -10.48 15.27
C ALA A 16 -13.95 -9.00 15.35
N LYS A 17 -13.10 -8.07 14.89
CA LYS A 17 -13.36 -6.62 14.97
C LYS A 17 -14.24 -6.06 13.86
N THR A 18 -14.28 -6.69 12.68
CA THR A 18 -14.95 -6.11 11.51
C THR A 18 -16.47 -6.34 11.46
N GLY A 19 -17.05 -7.15 12.36
CA GLY A 19 -18.49 -7.47 12.35
C GLY A 19 -18.89 -8.42 11.21
N GLU A 20 -20.15 -8.89 11.16
CA GLU A 20 -20.65 -9.87 10.18
C GLU A 20 -20.45 -9.41 8.72
N ASP A 21 -20.85 -8.19 8.42
CA ASP A 21 -20.65 -7.54 7.12
C ASP A 21 -19.28 -6.86 6.99
N GLY A 22 -18.30 -7.30 7.78
CA GLY A 22 -16.95 -6.78 7.75
C GLY A 22 -16.18 -7.09 6.47
N TRP A 23 -15.10 -6.34 6.25
CA TRP A 23 -14.12 -6.61 5.20
C TRP A 23 -12.71 -6.49 5.77
N ILE A 24 -11.88 -7.49 5.50
CA ILE A 24 -10.47 -7.51 5.86
C ILE A 24 -9.66 -7.15 4.61
N LEU A 25 -8.92 -6.04 4.68
CA LEU A 25 -7.97 -5.64 3.65
C LEU A 25 -6.55 -5.86 4.18
N ILE A 26 -5.79 -6.71 3.49
CA ILE A 26 -4.36 -6.91 3.75
C ILE A 26 -3.58 -6.05 2.76
N VAL A 27 -2.72 -5.17 3.26
CA VAL A 27 -1.79 -4.36 2.46
C VAL A 27 -0.36 -4.70 2.87
N LEU A 28 0.48 -5.04 1.90
CA LEU A 28 1.88 -5.42 2.12
C LEU A 28 2.77 -4.89 0.99
N ASP A 29 4.07 -4.84 1.24
CA ASP A 29 5.08 -4.62 0.22
C ASP A 29 5.34 -5.91 -0.57
N ALA A 30 5.60 -5.79 -1.88
CA ALA A 30 5.97 -6.93 -2.70
C ALA A 30 7.48 -7.17 -2.77
N ASP A 31 8.30 -6.21 -2.34
CA ASP A 31 9.76 -6.22 -2.46
C ASP A 31 10.22 -6.58 -3.89
N ASP A 32 10.85 -7.73 -4.07
CA ASP A 32 11.27 -8.26 -5.38
C ASP A 32 10.32 -9.36 -5.93
N ASP A 33 9.26 -9.71 -5.20
CA ASP A 33 8.26 -10.69 -5.63
C ASP A 33 7.24 -10.09 -6.61
N CYS A 34 6.66 -10.93 -7.46
CA CYS A 34 5.56 -10.51 -8.33
C CYS A 34 4.28 -10.30 -7.50
N PRO A 35 3.72 -9.07 -7.43
CA PRO A 35 2.56 -8.75 -6.59
C PRO A 35 1.36 -9.65 -6.85
N ALA A 36 1.09 -10.00 -8.11
CA ALA A 36 -0.05 -10.84 -8.49
C ALA A 36 0.09 -12.28 -7.97
N ARG A 37 1.29 -12.86 -8.08
CA ARG A 37 1.55 -14.25 -7.64
C ARG A 37 1.60 -14.34 -6.12
N LEU A 38 2.29 -13.40 -5.47
CA LEU A 38 2.39 -13.37 -4.01
C LEU A 38 1.03 -13.05 -3.37
N GLY A 39 0.29 -12.08 -3.92
CA GLY A 39 -1.05 -11.73 -3.46
C GLY A 39 -2.02 -12.90 -3.51
N GLN A 40 -2.02 -13.68 -4.60
CA GLN A 40 -2.86 -14.87 -4.71
C GLN A 40 -2.54 -15.92 -3.63
N LYS A 41 -1.25 -16.21 -3.39
CA LYS A 41 -0.81 -17.14 -2.35
C LYS A 41 -1.25 -16.69 -0.96
N ILE A 42 -1.08 -15.40 -0.65
CA ILE A 42 -1.47 -14.83 0.65
C ILE A 42 -2.99 -14.88 0.82
N PHE A 43 -3.75 -14.58 -0.25
CA PHE A 43 -5.21 -14.66 -0.24
C PHE A 43 -5.71 -16.07 0.04
N GLU A 44 -5.21 -17.07 -0.67
CA GLU A 44 -5.58 -18.48 -0.48
C GLU A 44 -5.32 -18.94 0.95
N ARG A 45 -4.13 -18.60 1.49
CA ARG A 45 -3.77 -18.92 2.87
C ARG A 45 -4.65 -18.20 3.88
N ALA A 46 -4.87 -16.90 3.73
CA ALA A 46 -5.70 -16.13 4.65
C ALA A 46 -7.15 -16.63 4.66
N ARG A 47 -7.69 -17.01 3.49
CA ARG A 47 -9.04 -17.57 3.37
C ARG A 47 -9.22 -18.89 4.12
N GLN A 48 -8.17 -19.68 4.34
CA GLN A 48 -8.25 -20.89 5.18
C GLN A 48 -8.53 -20.55 6.65
N TYR A 49 -8.06 -19.41 7.15
CA TYR A 49 -8.24 -19.00 8.54
C TYR A 49 -9.54 -18.23 8.78
N VAL A 50 -10.00 -17.47 7.80
CA VAL A 50 -11.19 -16.62 7.91
C VAL A 50 -12.16 -16.81 6.73
N PRO A 51 -12.62 -18.04 6.43
CA PRO A 51 -13.43 -18.34 5.24
C PRO A 51 -14.80 -17.65 5.23
N HIS A 52 -15.27 -17.21 6.40
CA HIS A 52 -16.54 -16.52 6.62
C HIS A 52 -16.44 -14.99 6.46
N ARG A 53 -15.26 -14.45 6.10
CA ARG A 53 -15.03 -13.01 5.95
C ARG A 53 -14.75 -12.64 4.50
N ARG A 54 -15.22 -11.45 4.12
CA ARG A 54 -14.73 -10.78 2.92
C ARG A 54 -13.26 -10.41 3.12
N LEU A 55 -12.45 -10.66 2.11
CA LEU A 55 -11.01 -10.53 2.18
C LEU A 55 -10.48 -9.99 0.86
N SER A 56 -9.54 -9.05 0.94
CA SER A 56 -8.73 -8.59 -0.18
C SER A 56 -7.26 -8.58 0.21
N VAL A 57 -6.40 -8.88 -0.75
CA VAL A 57 -4.95 -8.74 -0.62
C VAL A 57 -4.46 -7.81 -1.71
N VAL A 58 -3.75 -6.77 -1.28
CA VAL A 58 -3.16 -5.76 -2.15
C VAL A 58 -1.69 -5.66 -1.79
N LEU A 59 -0.84 -5.69 -2.81
CA LEU A 59 0.59 -5.46 -2.62
C LEU A 59 1.00 -4.21 -3.36
N ALA A 60 1.69 -3.29 -2.66
CA ALA A 60 2.41 -2.21 -3.31
C ALA A 60 3.52 -2.84 -4.18
N ASN A 61 3.66 -2.36 -5.42
CA ASN A 61 4.71 -2.89 -6.27
C ASN A 61 6.07 -2.44 -5.73
N ARG A 62 6.87 -3.42 -5.31
CA ARG A 62 8.07 -3.24 -4.50
C ARG A 62 7.78 -2.72 -3.09
N GLU A 63 7.63 -1.42 -2.93
CA GLU A 63 7.50 -0.78 -1.61
C GLU A 63 6.31 0.17 -1.60
N PHE A 64 5.71 0.39 -0.43
CA PHE A 64 4.63 1.34 -0.22
C PHE A 64 4.94 2.74 -0.79
N GLU A 65 6.20 3.17 -0.67
CA GLU A 65 6.71 4.44 -1.20
C GLU A 65 6.47 4.61 -2.70
N ALA A 66 6.33 3.53 -3.48
CA ALA A 66 5.95 3.61 -4.89
C ALA A 66 4.65 4.43 -5.09
N TRP A 67 3.70 4.35 -4.16
CA TRP A 67 2.47 5.14 -4.22
C TRP A 67 2.70 6.63 -3.95
N PHE A 68 3.71 6.98 -3.16
CA PHE A 68 4.14 8.38 -2.99
C PHE A 68 4.82 8.91 -4.24
N ILE A 69 5.65 8.10 -4.91
CA ILE A 69 6.25 8.48 -6.20
C ILE A 69 5.14 8.75 -7.22
N ALA A 70 4.12 7.89 -7.28
CA ALA A 70 2.97 8.04 -8.17
C ALA A 70 2.19 9.35 -7.96
N ALA A 71 2.22 9.89 -6.75
CA ALA A 71 1.54 11.12 -6.36
C ALA A 71 2.51 12.25 -5.99
N ALA A 72 3.79 12.14 -6.37
CA ALA A 72 4.83 13.06 -5.95
C ALA A 72 4.53 14.55 -6.24
N PRO A 73 3.85 14.94 -7.34
CA PRO A 73 3.48 16.35 -7.55
C PRO A 73 2.59 16.91 -6.44
N SER A 74 1.68 16.10 -5.87
CA SER A 74 0.86 16.51 -4.71
C SER A 74 1.64 16.64 -3.41
N LEU A 75 2.83 16.03 -3.34
CA LEU A 75 3.68 16.01 -2.16
C LEU A 75 4.77 17.09 -2.21
N ASP A 76 4.98 17.77 -3.34
CA ASP A 76 5.99 18.81 -3.49
C ASP A 76 5.84 19.91 -2.42
N GLY A 77 6.94 20.23 -1.75
CA GLY A 77 6.99 21.14 -0.61
C GLY A 77 6.54 20.53 0.73
N ALA A 78 6.00 19.31 0.76
CA ALA A 78 5.62 18.66 2.01
C ALA A 78 6.85 18.16 2.77
N ARG A 79 7.07 18.66 3.99
CA ARG A 79 8.15 18.21 4.88
C ARG A 79 9.55 18.29 4.26
N GLY A 80 9.76 19.23 3.33
CA GLY A 80 11.01 19.38 2.59
C GLY A 80 11.20 18.37 1.47
N PHE A 81 10.17 17.61 1.09
CA PHE A 81 10.15 16.86 -0.16
C PHE A 81 10.08 17.81 -1.34
N SER A 82 10.86 17.58 -2.38
CA SER A 82 10.75 18.35 -3.62
C SER A 82 11.15 17.55 -4.84
N ILE A 83 10.44 17.77 -5.95
CA ILE A 83 10.73 17.17 -7.27
C ILE A 83 11.06 18.25 -8.29
N ALA A 84 11.85 17.92 -9.31
CA ALA A 84 12.11 18.87 -10.37
C ALA A 84 10.86 19.03 -11.28
N PRO A 85 10.55 20.26 -11.79
CA PRO A 85 9.33 20.51 -12.56
C PRO A 85 9.13 19.66 -13.83
N SER A 86 10.21 19.08 -14.37
CA SER A 86 10.19 18.23 -15.57
C SER A 86 10.64 16.80 -15.31
N GLU A 87 10.63 16.36 -14.05
CA GLU A 87 11.05 15.02 -13.69
C GLU A 87 10.03 13.99 -14.16
N LEU A 88 10.51 12.96 -14.86
CA LEU A 88 9.69 11.83 -15.27
C LEU A 88 9.55 10.88 -14.08
N LEU A 89 8.35 10.82 -13.52
CA LEU A 89 8.03 9.95 -12.40
C LEU A 89 7.58 8.59 -12.91
N ASP A 90 8.39 7.57 -12.66
CA ASP A 90 7.98 6.17 -12.83
C ASP A 90 7.87 5.52 -11.46
N ALA A 91 6.63 5.41 -10.96
CA ALA A 91 6.34 5.00 -9.60
C ALA A 91 6.80 3.58 -9.25
N GLU A 92 6.76 2.67 -10.23
CA GLU A 92 6.90 1.23 -9.99
C GLU A 92 8.23 0.65 -10.49
N THR A 93 9.05 1.48 -11.15
CA THR A 93 10.36 1.09 -11.68
C THR A 93 11.50 1.11 -10.64
N PRO A 94 11.62 2.13 -9.77
CA PRO A 94 12.68 2.19 -8.77
C PRO A 94 12.70 0.90 -7.93
N ARG A 95 13.88 0.27 -7.86
CA ARG A 95 14.06 -0.89 -6.98
C ARG A 95 14.06 -0.50 -5.51
N ASN A 96 14.45 0.73 -5.22
CA ASN A 96 14.56 1.30 -3.87
C ASN A 96 13.74 2.60 -3.85
N ALA A 97 12.42 2.48 -3.71
CA ALA A 97 11.51 3.63 -3.66
C ALA A 97 11.75 4.46 -2.41
N LYS A 98 12.11 3.84 -1.28
CA LYS A 98 12.57 4.55 -0.07
C LYS A 98 13.81 5.40 -0.31
N GLY A 99 14.77 4.86 -1.07
CA GLY A 99 15.96 5.58 -1.52
C GLY A 99 15.60 6.78 -2.38
N TRP A 100 14.69 6.58 -3.34
CA TRP A 100 14.18 7.68 -4.16
C TRP A 100 13.53 8.77 -3.30
N MET A 101 12.66 8.40 -2.36
CA MET A 101 12.06 9.39 -1.43
C MET A 101 13.14 10.14 -0.66
N ARG A 102 14.15 9.44 -0.13
CA ARG A 102 15.26 10.04 0.62
C ARG A 102 16.05 11.06 -0.20
N GLU A 103 16.32 10.78 -1.48
CA GLU A 103 17.05 11.68 -2.38
C GLU A 103 16.29 12.99 -2.65
N HIS A 104 14.96 12.95 -2.59
CA HIS A 104 14.08 14.09 -2.80
C HIS A 104 13.73 14.83 -1.50
N MET A 105 14.22 14.38 -0.35
CA MET A 105 14.07 15.06 0.93
C MET A 105 15.22 16.03 1.16
N GLN A 106 14.92 17.30 1.46
CA GLN A 106 15.91 18.32 1.82
C GLN A 106 16.80 17.92 3.00
N SER A 107 16.28 17.14 3.94
CA SER A 107 17.05 16.60 5.08
C SER A 107 18.03 15.49 4.69
N GLY A 108 17.93 14.96 3.47
CA GLY A 108 18.63 13.77 3.03
C GLY A 108 18.21 12.49 3.77
N THR A 109 17.05 12.53 4.43
CA THR A 109 16.50 11.43 5.23
C THR A 109 15.01 11.26 4.98
N TYR A 110 14.56 10.02 4.93
CA TYR A 110 13.16 9.63 4.91
C TYR A 110 12.91 8.67 6.08
N SER A 111 11.92 8.98 6.92
CA SER A 111 11.56 8.23 8.12
C SER A 111 10.16 7.66 7.97
N GLU A 112 10.03 6.35 7.85
CA GLU A 112 8.73 5.68 7.70
C GLU A 112 7.75 6.04 8.82
N ILE A 113 8.24 6.12 10.07
CA ILE A 113 7.42 6.42 11.24
C ILE A 113 6.80 7.82 11.18
N LEU A 114 7.54 8.81 10.65
CA LEU A 114 7.12 10.22 10.67
C LEU A 114 6.53 10.68 9.33
N ASP A 115 7.13 10.23 8.23
CA ASP A 115 6.85 10.74 6.90
C ASP A 115 5.76 9.92 6.20
N GLN A 116 5.66 8.59 6.39
CA GLN A 116 4.58 7.80 5.78
C GLN A 116 3.19 8.32 6.18
N PRO A 117 2.86 8.56 7.47
CA PRO A 117 1.53 9.06 7.83
C PRO A 117 1.28 10.47 7.27
N ALA A 118 2.30 11.33 7.27
CA ALA A 118 2.18 12.70 6.81
C ALA A 118 2.00 12.80 5.29
N PHE A 119 2.73 12.00 4.52
CA PHE A 119 2.55 11.90 3.08
C PHE A 119 1.25 11.22 2.72
N THR A 120 0.88 10.12 3.38
CA THR A 120 -0.42 9.46 3.16
C THR A 120 -1.59 10.42 3.37
N ALA A 121 -1.50 11.31 4.37
CA ALA A 121 -2.54 12.30 4.65
C ALA A 121 -2.64 13.43 3.58
N ARG A 122 -1.59 13.67 2.79
CA ARG A 122 -1.54 14.71 1.76
C ARG A 122 -1.64 14.18 0.34
N MET A 123 -1.34 12.90 0.16
CA MET A 123 -1.27 12.23 -1.12
C MET A 123 -2.56 12.41 -1.91
N ASP A 124 -2.44 12.92 -3.14
CA ASP A 124 -3.54 12.92 -4.09
C ASP A 124 -3.77 11.49 -4.60
N LEU A 125 -4.92 10.92 -4.19
CA LEU A 125 -5.26 9.54 -4.54
C LEU A 125 -5.56 9.36 -6.03
N GLN A 126 -6.01 10.42 -6.73
CA GLN A 126 -6.25 10.36 -8.16
C GLN A 126 -4.92 10.31 -8.92
N GLN A 127 -3.92 11.09 -8.50
CA GLN A 127 -2.57 10.98 -9.08
C GLN A 127 -1.97 9.59 -8.85
N ALA A 128 -2.09 9.04 -7.64
CA ALA A 128 -1.65 7.68 -7.35
C ALA A 128 -2.38 6.64 -8.23
N LEU A 129 -3.68 6.83 -8.47
CA LEU A 129 -4.50 5.97 -9.33
C LEU A 129 -4.03 5.99 -10.78
N ASP A 130 -3.79 7.17 -11.32
CA ASP A 130 -3.40 7.34 -12.72
C ASP A 130 -2.00 6.77 -12.97
N ASN A 131 -1.10 6.90 -11.98
CA ASN A 131 0.32 6.62 -12.15
C ASN A 131 0.81 5.29 -11.55
N SER A 132 0.00 4.56 -10.77
CA SER A 132 0.40 3.26 -10.18
C SER A 132 -0.62 2.14 -10.44
N ARG A 133 -0.13 0.99 -10.94
CA ARG A 133 -0.97 -0.21 -11.17
C ARG A 133 -1.34 -0.89 -9.86
N SER A 134 -0.40 -0.98 -8.93
CA SER A 134 -0.62 -1.54 -7.60
C SER A 134 -1.61 -0.69 -6.79
N PHE A 135 -1.56 0.65 -6.92
CA PHE A 135 -2.56 1.52 -6.33
C PHE A 135 -3.94 1.36 -7.00
N ARG A 136 -4.00 1.19 -8.33
CA ARG A 136 -5.27 0.83 -9.02
C ARG A 136 -5.91 -0.44 -8.50
N LYS A 137 -5.11 -1.43 -8.10
CA LYS A 137 -5.62 -2.64 -7.43
C LYS A 137 -6.23 -2.28 -6.07
N LEU A 138 -5.55 -1.49 -5.24
CA LEU A 138 -6.11 -1.00 -3.97
C LEU A 138 -7.47 -0.33 -4.16
N HIS A 139 -7.52 0.65 -5.07
CA HIS A 139 -8.73 1.42 -5.35
C HIS A 139 -9.89 0.52 -5.82
N ARG A 140 -9.63 -0.44 -6.71
CA ARG A 140 -10.65 -1.39 -7.19
C ARG A 140 -11.22 -2.25 -6.07
N GLU A 141 -10.36 -2.79 -5.20
CA GLU A 141 -10.81 -3.57 -4.05
C GLU A 141 -11.66 -2.71 -3.11
N TRP A 142 -11.21 -1.49 -2.84
CA TRP A 142 -11.97 -0.53 -2.02
C TRP A 142 -13.36 -0.24 -2.58
N GLN A 143 -13.46 0.14 -3.86
CA GLN A 143 -14.74 0.38 -4.52
C GLN A 143 -15.67 -0.84 -4.47
N THR A 144 -15.11 -2.04 -4.70
CA THR A 144 -15.89 -3.28 -4.71
C THR A 144 -16.45 -3.60 -3.33
N HIS A 145 -15.66 -3.45 -2.27
CA HIS A 145 -16.07 -3.89 -0.93
C HIS A 145 -16.82 -2.82 -0.14
N VAL A 146 -16.59 -1.53 -0.40
CA VAL A 146 -17.35 -0.45 0.23
C VAL A 146 -18.75 -0.34 -0.36
N SER A 147 -18.93 -0.54 -1.67
CA SER A 147 -20.26 -0.54 -2.30
C SER A 147 -21.14 -1.72 -1.88
N GLN A 148 -20.54 -2.78 -1.34
CA GLN A 148 -21.24 -3.92 -0.77
C GLN A 148 -21.52 -3.77 0.74
N ARG A 149 -21.41 -2.56 1.31
CA ARG A 149 -21.93 -2.29 2.65
C ARG A 149 -23.45 -2.07 2.54
N PRO A 150 -24.26 -2.72 3.38
CA PRO A 150 -25.71 -2.47 3.42
C PRO A 150 -26.03 -1.02 3.79
#